data_AF-K1RGA3-F1
#
_entry.id   AF-K1RGA3-F1
#
_cell.length_a   1.000
_cell.length_b   1.000
_cell.length_c   1.000
_cell.angle_alpha   90.00
_cell.angle_beta   90.00
_cell.angle_gamma   90.00
#
_symmetry.space_group_name_H-M   'P 1'
#
loop_
_entity.id
_entity.type
_entity.pdbx_description
1 polymer ?
#
loop_
_entity_poly.entity_id
_entity_poly.type
_entity_poly.pdbx_seq_one_letter_code
_entity_poly.pdbx_strand_id
1 'polypeptide(L)'
;GPLTVENPYVAKARIQHLRKYMPVSCNHLEIKTVPRYMRWDNPLKELPVMRLSDDMGEALQKMGEMKKIESSLPGLDCGTCGAPSCSDLAEDIVRGKASIEDCVFFSRENTDKNNYIPIPAPFRKTEKNE
;
A
#
# COMPACT_ATOMS: atom_id res chain seq x y z
N GLY A 1 -9.82 -11.17 -1.53
CA GLY A 1 -10.77 -10.11 -1.11
C GLY A 1 -10.79 -10.04 0.40
N PRO A 2 -11.20 -8.91 1.02
CA PRO A 2 -11.20 -8.74 2.48
C PRO A 2 -12.04 -9.78 3.25
N LEU A 3 -12.83 -10.58 2.55
CA LEU A 3 -13.57 -11.75 3.05
C LEU A 3 -12.70 -12.96 3.42
N THR A 4 -11.40 -12.96 3.08
CA THR A 4 -10.47 -14.07 3.44
C THR A 4 -9.55 -13.73 4.62
N VAL A 5 -9.79 -12.61 5.31
CA VAL A 5 -9.00 -12.22 6.49
C VAL A 5 -9.65 -12.85 7.72
N GLU A 6 -8.95 -13.78 8.37
CA GLU A 6 -9.40 -14.43 9.60
C GLU A 6 -9.70 -13.38 10.68
N ASN A 7 -10.77 -13.59 11.46
CA ASN A 7 -11.14 -12.68 12.54
C ASN A 7 -9.94 -12.41 13.47
N PRO A 8 -9.60 -11.14 13.78
CA PRO A 8 -8.41 -10.81 14.57
C PRO A 8 -8.33 -11.50 15.94
N TYR A 9 -9.47 -11.70 16.61
CA TYR A 9 -9.52 -12.39 17.90
C TYR A 9 -9.23 -13.89 17.76
N VAL A 10 -9.79 -14.51 16.71
CA VAL A 10 -9.55 -15.93 16.39
C VAL A 10 -8.09 -16.13 15.98
N ALA A 11 -7.57 -15.27 15.10
CA ALA A 11 -6.17 -15.27 14.69
C ALA A 11 -5.23 -15.13 15.91
N LYS A 12 -5.53 -14.19 16.82
CA LYS A 12 -4.74 -13.99 18.05
C LYS A 12 -4.78 -15.21 18.97
N ALA A 13 -5.96 -15.78 19.22
CA ALA A 13 -6.09 -16.98 20.05
C ALA A 13 -5.32 -18.16 19.46
N ARG A 14 -5.40 -18.34 18.14
CA ARG A 14 -4.70 -19.39 17.40
C ARG A 14 -3.18 -19.19 17.46
N ILE A 15 -2.68 -17.97 17.28
CA ILE A 15 -1.25 -17.63 17.44
C ILE A 15 -0.79 -17.90 18.88
N GLN A 16 -1.57 -17.54 19.89
CA GLN A 16 -1.22 -17.81 21.29
C GLN A 16 -1.17 -19.32 21.59
N HIS A 17 -2.13 -20.08 21.07
CA HIS A 17 -2.15 -21.53 21.18
C HIS A 17 -0.92 -22.16 20.50
N LEU A 18 -0.63 -21.76 19.25
CA LEU A 18 0.56 -22.18 18.54
C LEU A 18 1.83 -21.80 19.31
N ARG A 19 1.94 -20.59 19.87
CA ARG A 19 3.11 -20.18 20.65
C ARG A 19 3.30 -21.00 21.93
N LYS A 20 2.22 -21.50 22.52
CA LYS A 20 2.24 -22.29 23.76
C LYS A 20 2.54 -23.77 23.51
N TYR A 21 2.08 -24.31 22.38
CA TYR A 21 2.10 -25.76 22.12
C TYR A 21 2.94 -26.18 20.90
N MET A 22 3.29 -25.27 19.99
CA MET A 22 4.29 -25.60 18.97
C MET A 22 5.67 -25.69 19.62
N PRO A 23 6.51 -26.61 19.13
CA PRO A 23 7.88 -26.72 19.59
C PRO A 23 8.58 -25.36 19.48
N VAL A 24 9.40 -25.05 20.49
CA VAL A 24 10.33 -23.92 20.47
C VAL A 24 11.05 -23.97 19.12
N SER A 25 11.04 -22.86 18.39
CA SER A 25 11.55 -22.80 17.03
C SER A 25 12.86 -23.57 16.91
N CYS A 26 12.96 -24.53 15.97
CA CYS A 26 14.18 -25.24 15.64
C CYS A 26 15.23 -24.32 14.95
N ASN A 27 15.25 -23.04 15.31
CA ASN A 27 16.16 -22.01 14.83
C ASN A 27 17.49 -22.03 15.61
N HIS A 28 17.66 -22.96 16.56
CA HIS A 28 18.93 -23.16 17.23
C HIS A 28 19.88 -23.86 16.27
N LEU A 29 20.87 -23.11 15.80
CA LEU A 29 22.02 -23.71 15.15
C LEU A 29 22.84 -24.43 16.22
N GLU A 30 23.10 -25.72 16.03
CA GLU A 30 24.06 -26.47 16.86
C GLU A 30 25.48 -25.86 16.78
N ILE A 31 25.73 -25.12 15.70
CA ILE A 31 26.99 -24.46 15.39
C ILE A 31 26.95 -23.03 15.95
N LYS A 32 27.99 -22.65 16.71
CA LYS A 32 28.11 -21.32 17.34
C LYS A 32 28.19 -20.15 16.35
N THR A 33 28.42 -20.42 15.08
CA THR A 33 28.62 -19.41 14.03
C THR A 33 27.65 -19.62 12.87
N VAL A 34 27.09 -18.53 12.35
CA VAL A 34 26.21 -18.56 11.18
C VAL A 34 26.97 -19.08 9.96
N PRO A 35 26.54 -20.22 9.36
CA PRO A 35 27.16 -20.80 8.18
C PRO A 35 27.17 -19.83 6.99
N ARG A 36 28.16 -19.97 6.09
CA ARG A 36 28.32 -19.05 4.96
C ARG A 36 27.10 -18.99 4.05
N TYR A 37 26.44 -20.12 3.80
CA TYR A 37 25.23 -20.21 2.96
C TYR A 37 24.00 -19.51 3.56
N MET A 38 24.06 -19.13 4.84
CA MET A 38 22.99 -18.40 5.53
C MET A 38 23.31 -16.90 5.64
N ARG A 39 24.47 -16.46 5.14
CA ARG A 39 24.84 -15.05 5.08
C ARG A 39 24.33 -14.46 3.78
N TRP A 40 24.00 -13.18 3.78
CA TRP A 40 23.68 -12.47 2.56
C TRP A 40 24.89 -12.42 1.62
N ASP A 41 24.67 -12.77 0.35
CA ASP A 41 25.69 -12.62 -0.69
C ASP A 41 25.97 -11.14 -1.02
N ASN A 42 24.94 -10.30 -0.86
CA ASN A 42 25.01 -8.86 -1.09
C ASN A 42 24.63 -8.10 0.17
N PRO A 43 25.26 -6.94 0.46
CA PRO A 43 24.87 -6.11 1.59
C PRO A 43 23.40 -5.71 1.46
N LEU A 44 22.69 -5.70 2.59
CA LEU A 44 21.31 -5.23 2.68
C LEU A 44 21.29 -3.75 2.29
N LYS A 45 20.62 -3.42 1.19
CA LYS A 45 20.38 -2.03 0.79
C LYS A 45 19.07 -1.56 1.40
N GLU A 46 19.07 -0.35 1.95
CA GLU A 46 17.82 0.28 2.36
C GLU A 46 16.91 0.47 1.15
N LEU A 47 15.63 0.12 1.31
CA LEU A 47 14.60 0.42 0.33
C LEU A 47 13.80 1.61 0.85
N PRO A 48 13.83 2.78 0.19
CA PRO A 48 13.07 3.94 0.62
C PRO A 48 11.59 3.80 0.23
N VAL A 49 10.86 2.94 0.94
CA VAL A 49 9.45 2.61 0.61
C VAL A 49 8.50 3.80 0.80
N MET A 50 8.86 4.78 1.63
CA MET A 50 8.01 5.93 2.00
C MET A 50 8.55 7.29 1.50
N ARG A 51 9.54 7.32 0.60
CA ARG A 51 10.05 8.59 0.04
C ARG A 51 9.14 9.05 -1.12
N LEU A 52 8.74 10.33 -1.10
CA LEU A 52 7.92 10.98 -2.14
C LEU A 52 8.77 11.59 -3.28
N SER A 53 9.96 12.08 -2.94
CA SER A 53 11.03 12.50 -3.85
C SER A 53 12.38 12.35 -3.15
N ASP A 54 13.46 12.37 -3.93
CA ASP A 54 14.85 12.44 -3.44
C ASP A 54 15.22 13.84 -2.95
N ASP A 55 14.59 14.89 -3.51
CA ASP A 55 14.75 16.26 -3.01
C ASP A 55 13.75 16.57 -1.89
N MET A 56 14.26 17.14 -0.79
CA MET A 56 13.45 17.48 0.38
C MET A 56 12.43 18.58 0.09
N GLY A 57 12.78 19.56 -0.76
CA GLY A 57 11.89 20.64 -1.14
C GLY A 57 10.71 20.13 -1.96
N GLU A 58 11.00 19.31 -2.98
CA GLU A 58 9.99 18.65 -3.79
C GLU A 58 9.10 17.71 -2.96
N ALA A 59 9.69 16.95 -2.02
CA ALA A 59 8.94 16.08 -1.11
C ALA A 59 7.95 16.85 -0.23
N LEU A 60 8.35 18.03 0.29
CA LEU A 60 7.46 18.91 1.06
C LEU A 60 6.33 19.47 0.20
N GLN A 61 6.62 19.88 -1.03
CA GLN A 61 5.60 20.35 -1.97
C GLN A 61 4.59 19.25 -2.27
N LYS A 62 5.06 18.06 -2.65
CA LYS A 62 4.23 16.88 -2.92
C LYS A 62 3.37 16.49 -1.71
N MET A 63 3.91 16.58 -0.49
CA MET A 63 3.14 16.33 0.74
C MET A 63 2.01 17.37 0.93
N GLY A 64 2.26 18.63 0.59
CA GLY A 64 1.25 19.68 0.63
C GLY A 64 0.13 19.46 -0.40
N GLU A 65 0.49 19.06 -1.61
CA GLU A 65 -0.46 18.71 -2.68
C GLU A 65 -1.30 17.49 -2.31
N MET A 66 -0.67 16.45 -1.76
CA MET A 66 -1.35 15.24 -1.28
C MET A 66 -2.44 15.57 -0.27
N LYS A 67 -2.15 16.40 0.74
CA LYS A 67 -3.15 16.82 1.74
C LYS A 67 -4.31 17.60 1.13
N LYS A 68 -4.05 18.44 0.13
CA LYS A 68 -5.12 19.18 -0.58
C LYS A 68 -6.03 18.20 -1.32
N ILE A 69 -5.46 17.24 -2.04
CA ILE A 69 -6.23 16.21 -2.76
C ILE A 69 -7.01 15.34 -1.78
N GLU A 70 -6.38 14.86 -0.70
CA GLU A 70 -7.02 14.08 0.36
C GLU A 70 -8.23 14.82 0.95
N SER A 71 -8.11 16.13 1.21
CA SER A 71 -9.22 16.95 1.73
C SER A 71 -10.39 17.10 0.75
N SER A 72 -10.15 16.92 -0.55
CA SER A 72 -11.21 16.91 -1.56
C SER A 72 -11.91 15.55 -1.66
N LEU A 73 -11.24 14.46 -1.27
CA LEU A 73 -11.79 13.11 -1.30
C LEU A 73 -12.84 12.90 -0.19
N PRO A 74 -13.77 11.94 -0.36
CA PRO A 74 -14.86 11.71 0.59
C PRO A 74 -14.42 11.18 1.97
N GLY A 75 -13.16 10.73 2.13
CA GLY A 75 -12.64 10.23 3.41
C GLY A 75 -13.30 8.94 3.92
N LEU A 76 -13.92 8.15 3.04
CA LEU A 76 -14.66 6.93 3.39
C LEU A 76 -13.79 5.66 3.38
N ASP A 77 -12.61 5.71 2.74
CA ASP A 77 -11.68 4.58 2.60
C ASP A 77 -12.33 3.31 2.04
N CYS A 78 -13.16 3.47 1.01
CA CYS A 78 -13.95 2.39 0.42
C CYS A 78 -13.18 1.44 -0.50
N GLY A 79 -12.00 1.85 -0.98
CA GLY A 79 -11.12 1.02 -1.82
C GLY A 79 -11.58 0.75 -3.25
N THR A 80 -12.66 1.35 -3.74
CA THR A 80 -13.18 1.15 -5.10
C THR A 80 -12.17 1.53 -6.20
N CYS A 81 -11.32 2.52 -5.94
CA CYS A 81 -10.24 2.96 -6.84
C CYS A 81 -9.00 2.05 -6.81
N GLY A 82 -8.99 0.98 -5.99
CA GLY A 82 -7.82 0.10 -5.83
C GLY A 82 -6.76 0.61 -4.85
N ALA A 83 -6.99 1.72 -4.15
CA ALA A 83 -6.14 2.19 -3.05
C ALA A 83 -6.72 1.78 -1.67
N PRO A 84 -5.88 1.46 -0.66
CA PRO A 84 -6.37 1.07 0.67
C PRO A 84 -7.15 2.19 1.39
N SER A 85 -6.71 3.44 1.23
CA SER A 85 -7.33 4.64 1.81
C SER A 85 -7.38 5.80 0.82
N CYS A 86 -8.11 6.86 1.19
CA CYS A 86 -8.16 8.10 0.40
C CYS A 86 -6.82 8.82 0.37
N SER A 87 -6.03 8.74 1.45
CA SER A 87 -4.68 9.30 1.47
C SER A 87 -3.73 8.55 0.55
N ASP A 88 -3.85 7.22 0.44
CA ASP A 88 -3.09 6.42 -0.53
C ASP A 88 -3.45 6.82 -1.98
N LEU A 89 -4.74 7.04 -2.28
CA LEU A 89 -5.14 7.54 -3.60
C LEU A 89 -4.57 8.93 -3.88
N ALA A 90 -4.57 9.83 -2.88
CA ALA A 90 -3.97 11.15 -3.02
C ALA A 90 -2.46 11.07 -3.30
N GLU A 91 -1.75 10.15 -2.64
CA GLU A 91 -0.34 9.87 -2.90
C GLU A 91 -0.12 9.42 -4.35
N ASP A 92 -0.97 8.53 -4.86
CA ASP A 92 -0.86 8.06 -6.25
C ASP A 92 -1.07 9.15 -7.28
N ILE A 93 -2.01 10.06 -7.03
CA ILE A 93 -2.27 11.19 -7.90
C ILE A 93 -1.04 12.10 -7.95
N VAL A 94 -0.44 12.40 -6.80
CA VAL A 94 0.80 13.20 -6.71
C VAL A 94 1.99 12.51 -7.37
N ARG A 95 2.05 11.17 -7.33
CA ARG A 95 3.05 10.36 -8.03
C ARG A 95 2.74 10.14 -9.52
N GLY A 96 1.61 10.66 -10.03
CA GLY A 96 1.19 10.48 -11.43
C GLY A 96 0.74 9.07 -11.80
N LYS A 97 0.45 8.21 -10.81
CA LYS A 97 0.00 6.81 -10.98
C LYS A 97 -1.51 6.67 -11.16
N ALA A 98 -2.26 7.66 -10.67
CA ALA A 98 -3.73 7.69 -10.66
C ALA A 98 -4.24 9.10 -11.01
N SER A 99 -5.54 9.23 -11.26
CA SER A 99 -6.20 10.52 -11.43
C SER A 99 -7.41 10.65 -10.50
N ILE A 100 -7.93 11.87 -10.32
CA ILE A 100 -9.02 12.12 -9.38
C ILE A 100 -10.31 11.38 -9.81
N GLU A 101 -10.48 11.17 -11.12
CA GLU A 101 -11.63 10.48 -11.72
C GLU A 101 -11.63 8.98 -11.41
N ASP A 102 -10.51 8.41 -10.96
CA ASP A 102 -10.46 7.00 -10.48
C ASP A 102 -11.29 6.82 -9.21
N CYS A 103 -11.58 7.90 -8.48
CA CYS A 103 -12.55 7.87 -7.39
C CYS A 103 -13.98 7.83 -7.95
N VAL A 104 -14.75 6.80 -7.56
CA VAL A 104 -16.14 6.60 -8.01
C VAL A 104 -17.06 7.81 -7.76
N PHE A 105 -16.75 8.64 -6.76
CA PHE A 105 -17.52 9.84 -6.44
C PHE A 105 -17.25 10.99 -7.42
N PHE A 106 -16.05 11.06 -7.99
CA PHE A 106 -15.64 12.07 -8.97
C PHE A 106 -15.84 11.60 -10.41
N SER A 107 -15.89 10.29 -10.63
CA SER A 107 -16.18 9.66 -11.93
C SER A 107 -17.52 10.11 -12.55
N ARG A 108 -18.50 10.51 -11.72
CA ARG A 108 -19.87 10.84 -12.16
C ARG A 108 -19.98 12.19 -12.89
N GLU A 109 -19.01 13.09 -12.77
CA GLU A 109 -19.03 14.35 -13.52
C GLU A 109 -18.75 14.14 -15.02
N ASN A 110 -18.11 13.02 -15.39
CA ASN A 110 -17.89 12.57 -16.77
C ASN A 110 -18.87 11.46 -17.18
N THR A 111 -20.15 11.58 -16.79
CA THR A 111 -21.17 10.63 -17.27
C THR A 111 -21.40 10.90 -18.76
N ASP A 112 -20.79 10.09 -19.62
CA ASP A 112 -21.11 10.04 -21.04
C ASP A 112 -22.61 9.80 -21.23
N LYS A 113 -23.17 10.31 -22.34
CA LYS A 113 -24.60 10.29 -22.72
C LYS A 113 -25.32 8.92 -22.62
N ASN A 114 -24.58 7.85 -22.33
CA ASN A 114 -25.03 6.47 -22.20
C ASN A 114 -25.12 5.96 -20.74
N ASN A 115 -25.01 6.84 -19.73
CA ASN A 115 -25.25 6.55 -18.31
C ASN A 115 -24.31 5.48 -17.70
N TYR A 116 -23.12 5.27 -18.29
CA TYR A 116 -22.12 4.32 -17.82
C TYR A 116 -21.16 5.01 -16.86
N ILE A 117 -20.94 4.43 -15.67
CA ILE A 117 -19.89 4.88 -14.75
C ILE A 117 -18.62 4.13 -15.13
N PRO A 118 -17.55 4.80 -15.61
CA PRO A 118 -16.31 4.11 -15.92
C PRO A 118 -15.74 3.53 -14.61
N ILE A 119 -15.65 2.20 -14.57
CA ILE A 119 -14.98 1.50 -13.47
C ILE A 119 -13.48 1.84 -13.57
N PRO A 120 -12.84 2.29 -12.48
CA PRO A 120 -11.42 2.63 -12.49
C PRO A 120 -10.58 1.43 -12.96
N ALA A 121 -9.47 1.72 -13.63
CA ALA A 121 -8.59 0.67 -14.15
C ALA A 121 -8.12 -0.25 -12.99
N PRO A 122 -8.14 -1.58 -13.17
CA PRO A 122 -7.82 -2.51 -12.09
C PRO A 122 -6.35 -2.43 -11.61
N PHE A 123 -5.48 -1.82 -12.40
CA PHE A 123 -4.06 -1.64 -12.09
C PHE A 123 -3.62 -0.20 -12.31
N ARG A 124 -2.72 0.28 -11.44
CA ARG A 124 -2.14 1.63 -11.53
C ARG A 124 -1.23 1.75 -12.74
N LYS A 125 -1.16 2.96 -13.30
CA LYS A 125 -0.23 3.27 -14.39
C LYS A 125 1.21 3.24 -13.85
N THR A 126 2.14 2.73 -14.64
CA THR A 126 3.58 2.85 -14.35
C THR A 126 3.96 4.32 -14.30
N GLU A 127 4.86 4.69 -13.38
CA GLU A 127 5.36 6.06 -13.26
C GLU A 127 5.80 6.56 -14.64
N LYS A 128 5.29 7.72 -15.06
CA LYS A 128 5.83 8.42 -16.22
C LYS A 128 7.21 8.91 -15.81
N ASN A 129 8.25 8.17 -16.20
CA ASN A 129 9.61 8.70 -16.19
C ASN A 129 9.63 9.87 -17.18
N GLU A 130 9.71 11.10 -16.68
CA GLU A 130 10.25 12.23 -17.46
C GLU A 130 11.76 12.11 -17.59
#